data_AF-A0A179D5F9-F1
#
_entry.id   AF-A0A179D5F9-F1
#
_cell.length_a   1.000
_cell.length_b   1.000
_cell.length_c   1.000
_cell.angle_alpha   90.00
_cell.angle_beta   90.00
_cell.angle_gamma   90.00
#
_symmetry.space_group_name_H-M   'P 1'
#
loop_
_entity.id
_entity.type
_entity.pdbx_description
1 polymer ?
#
loop_
_entity_poly.entity_id
_entity_poly.type
_entity_poly.pdbx_seq_one_letter_code
_entity_poly.pdbx_strand_id
1 'polypeptide(L)' 'MALALEDKLKRLEEIVRQLEERDLPLEEALKLYEEGVSLVKACEELLRRAKERVEILTQEVEV' A
#
# COMPACT_ATOMS: atom_id res chain seq x y z
N MET A 1 -10.46 7.83 -2.88
CA MET A 1 -9.58 6.75 -3.40
C MET A 1 -8.13 7.21 -3.52
N ALA A 2 -7.84 8.33 -4.17
CA ALA A 2 -6.46 8.85 -4.28
C ALA A 2 -5.78 9.10 -2.92
N LEU A 3 -6.44 9.84 -2.02
CA LEU A 3 -5.92 10.08 -0.65
C LEU A 3 -5.60 8.79 0.11
N ALA A 4 -6.46 7.76 0.01
CA ALA A 4 -6.27 6.50 0.71
C ALA A 4 -5.06 5.68 0.20
N LEU A 5 -4.63 5.87 -1.05
CA LEU A 5 -3.42 5.25 -1.59
C LEU A 5 -2.18 6.05 -1.17
N GLU A 6 -2.22 7.37 -1.31
CA GLU A 6 -1.12 8.25 -0.87
C GLU A 6 -0.82 8.10 0.62
N ASP A 7 -1.84 7.98 1.47
CA ASP A 7 -1.65 7.78 2.91
C ASP A 7 -0.96 6.45 3.22
N LYS A 8 -1.28 5.39 2.46
CA LYS A 8 -0.62 4.08 2.61
C LYS A 8 0.83 4.12 2.14
N LEU A 9 1.10 4.82 1.04
CA LEU A 9 2.46 5.01 0.54
C LEU A 9 3.31 5.81 1.53
N LYS A 10 2.79 6.91 2.08
CA LYS A 10 3.46 7.68 3.14
C LYS A 10 3.77 6.83 4.36
N ARG A 11 2.84 5.98 4.80
CA ARG A 11 3.08 5.07 5.91
C ARG A 11 4.18 4.06 5.59
N LEU A 12 4.21 3.55 4.36
CA LEU A 12 5.25 2.62 3.92
C LEU A 12 6.63 3.28 3.92
N GLU A 13 6.74 4.53 3.44
CA GLU A 13 7.98 5.32 3.50
C GLU A 13 8.45 5.53 4.95
N GLU A 14 7.52 5.81 5.86
CA GLU A 14 7.85 5.96 7.28
C GLU A 14 8.34 4.65 7.90
N ILE A 15 7.70 3.52 7.57
CA ILE A 15 8.14 2.19 8.01
C ILE A 15 9.57 1.90 7.52
N VAL A 16 9.85 2.16 6.24
CA VAL A 16 11.21 1.97 5.68
C VAL A 16 12.22 2.82 6.43
N ARG A 17 11.89 4.09 6.68
CA ARG A 17 12.77 4.99 7.43
C ARG A 17 13.03 4.49 8.85
N GLN A 18 12.02 3.97 9.55
CA GLN A 18 12.17 3.42 10.90
C GLN A 18 13.01 2.13 10.89
N LEU A 19 12.84 1.27 9.88
CA LEU A 19 13.64 0.05 9.71
C LEU A 19 15.13 0.31 9.43
N GLU A 20 15.49 1.50 8.93
CA GLU A 20 16.87 1.91 8.71
C GLU A 20 17.57 2.45 9.98
N GLU A 21 16.83 2.62 11.08
CA GLU A 21 17.39 3.08 12.34
C GLU A 21 18.31 2.02 12.98
N ARG A 22 19.51 2.43 13.38
CA ARG A 22 20.57 1.52 13.83
C ARG A 22 20.29 0.79 15.14
N ASP A 23 19.42 1.34 15.98
CA ASP A 23 19.14 0.85 17.33
C ASP A 23 17.71 0.28 17.47
N LEU A 24 17.07 -0.05 16.34
CA LEU A 24 15.72 -0.61 16.34
C LEU A 24 15.70 -2.02 16.96
N PRO A 25 14.92 -2.25 18.04
CA PRO A 25 14.75 -3.59 18.61
C PRO A 25 14.18 -4.58 17.60
N LEU A 26 14.67 -5.82 17.62
CA LEU A 26 14.23 -6.88 16.68
C LEU A 26 12.71 -7.08 16.67
N GLU A 27 12.06 -7.01 17.84
CA GLU A 27 10.61 -7.18 17.92
C GLU A 27 9.85 -6.02 17.27
N GLU A 28 10.36 -4.80 17.35
CA GLU A 28 9.79 -3.64 16.65
C GLU A 28 10.03 -3.73 15.14
N ALA A 29 11.23 -4.16 14.72
CA ALA A 29 11.54 -4.41 13.33
C ALA A 29 10.59 -5.45 12.70
N LEU A 30 10.27 -6.53 13.42
CA LEU A 30 9.32 -7.53 12.97
C LEU A 30 7.89 -6.96 12.84
N LYS A 31 7.44 -6.17 13.82
CA LYS A 31 6.11 -5.51 13.76
C LYS A 31 6.00 -4.56 12.57
N LEU A 32 7.03 -3.72 12.36
CA LEU A 32 7.10 -2.79 11.23
C LEU A 32 7.12 -3.53 9.89
N TYR A 33 7.84 -4.64 9.80
CA TYR A 33 7.87 -5.47 8.61
C TYR A 33 6.50 -6.09 8.30
N GLU A 34 5.82 -6.67 9.30
CA GLU A 34 4.47 -7.23 9.14
C GLU A 34 3.45 -6.16 8.72
N GLU A 35 3.55 -4.96 9.30
CA GLU A 35 2.74 -3.81 8.90
C GLU A 35 3.01 -3.43 7.45
N GLY A 36 4.28 -3.32 7.06
CA GLY A 36 4.70 -2.98 5.69
C GLY A 36 4.15 -3.97 4.66
N VAL A 37 4.28 -5.28 4.91
CA VAL A 37 3.71 -6.33 4.04
C VAL A 37 2.20 -6.19 3.91
N SER A 38 1.51 -5.88 5.01
CA SER A 38 0.06 -5.72 5.02
C SER A 38 -0.38 -4.49 4.22
N LEU A 39 0.36 -3.39 4.33
CA LEU A 39 0.12 -2.16 3.56
C LEU A 39 0.32 -2.37 2.06
N VAL A 40 1.38 -3.08 1.65
CA VAL A 40 1.62 -3.42 0.23
C VAL A 40 0.44 -4.19 -0.35
N LYS A 41 -0.02 -5.25 0.34
CA LYS A 41 -1.19 -6.02 -0.09
C LYS A 41 -2.45 -5.16 -0.21
N ALA A 42 -2.65 -4.23 0.72
CA ALA A 42 -3.79 -3.31 0.66
C ALA A 42 -3.71 -2.34 -0.54
N CYS A 43 -2.51 -1.87 -0.88
CA CYS A 43 -2.29 -1.04 -2.07
C CYS A 43 -2.56 -1.81 -3.36
N GLU A 44 -2.08 -3.05 -3.47
CA GLU A 44 -2.34 -3.91 -4.63
C GLU A 44 -3.84 -4.14 -4.85
N GLU A 45 -4.58 -4.42 -3.77
CA GLU A 45 -6.03 -4.62 -3.82
C GLU A 45 -6.78 -3.35 -4.25
N LEU A 46 -6.36 -2.17 -3.76
CA LEU A 46 -6.93 -0.89 -4.18
C LEU A 46 -6.70 -0.63 -5.67
N LEU A 47 -5.49 -0.90 -6.15
CA LEU A 47 -5.13 -0.74 -7.56
C LEU A 47 -5.89 -1.75 -8.44
N ARG A 48 -6.06 -2.99 -7.99
CA ARG A 48 -6.84 -4.02 -8.69
C ARG A 48 -8.29 -3.55 -8.88
N ARG A 49 -8.95 -3.11 -7.81
CA ARG A 49 -10.33 -2.59 -7.87
C ARG A 49 -10.46 -1.37 -8.78
N ALA A 50 -9.45 -0.50 -8.77
CA ALA A 50 -9.42 0.66 -9.65
C ALA A 50 -9.33 0.23 -11.13
N LYS A 51 -8.47 -0.74 -11.45
CA LYS A 51 -8.34 -1.30 -12.81
C LYS A 51 -9.62 -1.96 -13.28
N GLU A 52 -10.22 -2.84 -12.48
CA GLU A 52 -11.49 -3.51 -12.81
C GLU A 52 -12.59 -2.50 -13.13
N ARG A 53 -12.67 -1.41 -12.35
CA ARG A 53 -13.66 -0.37 -12.59
C ARG A 53 -13.40 0.42 -13.87
N VAL A 54 -12.14 0.64 -14.24
CA VAL A 54 -11.78 1.26 -15.52
C VAL A 54 -12.12 0.33 -16.69
N GLU A 55 -11.87 -0.98 -16.56
CA GLU A 55 -12.18 -1.97 -17.59
C GLU A 55 -13.69 -2.04 -17.86
N ILE A 56 -14.52 -2.10 -16.81
CA ILE A 56 -15.99 -2.09 -16.94
C ILE A 56 -16.45 -0.82 -17.66
N LEU A 57 -15.97 0.36 -17.23
CA LEU A 57 -16.35 1.63 -17.85
C LEU A 57 -15.91 1.72 -19.30
N THR A 58 -14.75 1.15 -19.65
CA THR A 58 -14.26 1.12 -21.04
C THR A 58 -15.15 0.23 -21.90
N GLN A 59 -15.54 -0.95 -21.40
CA GLN A 59 -16.44 -1.85 -22.09
C GLN A 59 -17.85 -1.25 -22.29
N GLU A 60 -18.37 -0.48 -21.34
CA GLU A 60 -19.67 0.20 -21.46
C GLU A 60 -19.68 1.33 -22.50
N VAL A 61 -18.51 1.92 -22.81
CA VAL A 61 -18.37 3.04 -23.76
C VAL A 61 -18.15 2.57 -25.20
N GLU A 62 -17.69 1.34 -25.42
CA GLU A 62 -17.44 0.76 -26.75
C GLU A 62 -18.67 0.09 -27.39
N VAL A 63 -19.86 0.14 -26.76
CA VAL A 63 -21.14 -0.40 -27.27
C VAL A 63 -22.11 0.70 -27.67
#